data_AF-O29950-F1
#
_entry.id   AF-O29950-F1
#
_cell.length_a   1.000
_cell.length_b   1.000
_cell.length_c   1.000
_cell.angle_alpha   90.00
_cell.angle_beta   90.00
_cell.angle_gamma   90.00
#
_symmetry.space_group_name_H-M   'P 1'
#
loop_
_entity.id
_entity.type
_entity.pdbx_description
1 polymer ?
#
loop_
_entity_poly.entity_id
_entity_poly.type
_entity_poly.pdbx_seq_one_letter_code
_entity_poly.pdbx_strand_id
1 'polypeptide(L)'
;MISMNLIIHHWDTDGITSAALLIKALELDEFRNMSPPIGEFRFDDRIRKAIEHAERVYILDLNLPYDVEGIEKETVFIDHHIQPKIKNPRVRQINPSLEGKESPSASFVVSEYFDVWNTWTALGAVGDVGEKAFKIPKVVELLNKEGLAREEVLKVIELIDSNYIAMDRKGVEQAVKVVLENSEKDLLTHKPWIKRAKAVGDAIQDALSNVEVRDGIAYITFESPFNIISKVARKAVWELGYDGALAVNGNFHKKAQVYFRVSPDIAEKVNMHKIISKLREKDFNAGGKKEVLGCVCERDRVEEVLGVIDGHLG
;
A
#
# COMPACT_ATOMS: atom_id res chain seq x y z
N MET A 1 29.22 5.02 21.03
CA MET A 1 28.35 5.24 19.87
C MET A 1 26.98 4.75 20.28
N ILE A 2 25.96 5.57 20.13
CA ILE A 2 24.59 5.15 20.43
C ILE A 2 24.20 4.09 19.39
N SER A 3 23.81 2.92 19.88
CA SER A 3 23.26 1.81 19.09
C SER A 3 21.94 2.26 18.48
N MET A 4 21.82 2.28 17.16
CA MET A 4 20.58 2.72 16.50
C MET A 4 19.93 1.55 15.76
N ASN A 5 18.72 1.19 16.21
CA ASN A 5 17.84 0.24 15.54
C ASN A 5 17.23 0.91 14.29
N LEU A 6 17.37 0.28 13.13
CA LEU A 6 16.74 0.74 11.90
C LEU A 6 15.51 -0.11 11.60
N ILE A 7 14.36 0.54 11.41
CA ILE A 7 13.09 -0.09 11.03
C ILE A 7 12.74 0.36 9.62
N ILE A 8 12.59 -0.56 8.69
CA ILE A 8 12.18 -0.29 7.31
C ILE A 8 10.80 -0.89 7.14
N HIS A 9 9.80 -0.09 6.78
CA HIS A 9 8.41 -0.54 6.73
C HIS A 9 7.67 -0.06 5.48
N HIS A 10 6.63 -0.79 5.11
CA HIS A 10 5.71 -0.36 4.05
C HIS A 10 4.95 0.91 4.45
N TRP A 11 4.42 1.60 3.45
CA TRP A 11 3.94 2.98 3.59
C TRP A 11 2.48 3.09 4.01
N ASP A 12 1.73 1.99 4.02
CA ASP A 12 0.32 1.96 4.39
C ASP A 12 0.13 1.69 5.89
N THR A 13 -1.14 1.58 6.28
CA THR A 13 -1.52 1.32 7.67
C THR A 13 -0.88 0.06 8.23
N ASP A 14 -0.77 -1.04 7.48
CA ASP A 14 -0.20 -2.29 7.99
C ASP A 14 1.30 -2.17 8.27
N GLY A 15 2.08 -1.59 7.36
CA GLY A 15 3.49 -1.31 7.58
C GLY A 15 3.72 -0.38 8.78
N ILE A 16 2.93 0.69 8.91
CA ILE A 16 3.04 1.66 10.00
C ILE A 16 2.68 1.04 11.36
N THR A 17 1.58 0.29 11.44
CA THR A 17 1.18 -0.37 12.70
C THR A 17 2.10 -1.52 13.06
N SER A 18 2.64 -2.25 12.08
CA SER A 18 3.69 -3.26 12.29
C SER A 18 4.93 -2.64 12.95
N ALA A 19 5.37 -1.47 12.46
CA ALA A 19 6.49 -0.74 13.06
C ALA A 19 6.19 -0.31 14.50
N ALA A 20 5.00 0.26 14.75
CA ALA A 20 4.59 0.65 16.09
C ALA A 20 4.52 -0.55 17.06
N LEU A 21 3.97 -1.68 16.62
CA LEU A 21 3.93 -2.93 17.38
C LEU A 21 5.32 -3.45 17.71
N LEU A 22 6.25 -3.47 16.73
CA LEU A 22 7.63 -3.89 16.95
C LEU A 22 8.32 -3.00 18.00
N ILE A 23 8.19 -1.68 17.88
CA ILE A 23 8.79 -0.71 18.81
C ILE A 23 8.28 -0.96 20.23
N LYS A 24 6.97 -1.16 20.38
CA LYS A 24 6.34 -1.47 21.67
C LYS A 24 6.79 -2.82 22.23
N ALA A 25 6.83 -3.86 21.39
CA ALA A 25 7.20 -5.22 21.79
C ALA A 25 8.65 -5.34 22.26
N LEU A 26 9.54 -4.53 21.69
CA LEU A 26 10.97 -4.53 22.00
C LEU A 26 11.38 -3.40 22.94
N GLU A 27 10.44 -2.58 23.41
CA GLU A 27 10.67 -1.41 24.27
C GLU A 27 11.78 -0.50 23.71
N LEU A 28 11.71 -0.19 22.40
CA LEU A 28 12.75 0.59 21.72
C LEU A 28 12.60 2.08 22.03
N ASP A 29 13.49 2.62 22.86
CA ASP A 29 13.58 4.06 23.14
C ASP A 29 14.23 4.84 21.99
N GLU A 30 15.27 4.28 21.36
CA GLU A 30 16.01 4.91 20.27
C GLU A 30 15.94 4.06 18.98
N PHE A 31 15.21 4.58 18.00
CA PHE A 31 15.06 3.96 16.70
C PHE A 31 15.04 5.02 15.60
N ARG A 32 15.37 4.58 14.39
CA ARG A 32 15.10 5.31 13.16
C ARG A 32 14.19 4.44 12.31
N ASN A 33 13.07 4.98 11.86
CA ASN A 33 12.23 4.31 10.87
C ASN A 33 12.32 4.98 9.49
N MET A 34 12.17 4.18 8.45
CA MET A 34 12.23 4.59 7.04
C MET A 34 11.22 3.78 6.24
N SER A 35 10.73 4.35 5.13
CA SER A 35 9.91 3.63 4.16
C SER A 35 10.55 3.73 2.77
N PRO A 36 10.36 2.77 1.84
CA PRO A 36 10.80 2.91 0.45
C PRO A 36 10.17 4.10 -0.30
N PRO A 37 10.66 4.47 -1.50
CA PRO A 37 9.95 5.44 -2.34
C PRO A 37 8.52 4.95 -2.61
N ILE A 38 7.51 5.81 -2.38
CA ILE A 38 6.11 5.40 -2.51
C ILE A 38 5.83 4.95 -3.94
N GLY A 39 5.25 3.76 -4.08
CA GLY A 39 4.99 3.14 -5.38
C GLY A 39 6.17 2.38 -5.98
N GLU A 40 7.32 2.33 -5.29
CA GLU A 40 8.49 1.54 -5.69
C GLU A 40 8.81 0.46 -4.65
N PHE A 41 8.72 -0.80 -5.05
CA PHE A 41 9.09 -1.95 -4.23
C PHE A 41 10.59 -2.25 -4.37
N ARG A 42 11.43 -1.37 -3.80
CA ARG A 42 12.89 -1.54 -3.73
C ARG A 42 13.51 -0.66 -2.66
N PHE A 43 14.72 -0.98 -2.19
CA PHE A 43 15.48 -0.01 -1.41
C PHE A 43 16.10 1.08 -2.28
N ASP A 44 16.08 2.31 -1.79
CA ASP A 44 16.81 3.44 -2.38
C ASP A 44 18.10 3.70 -1.60
N ASP A 45 18.90 4.65 -2.09
CA ASP A 45 20.21 4.95 -1.50
C ASP A 45 20.11 5.46 -0.06
N ARG A 46 18.99 6.13 0.30
CA ARG A 46 18.71 6.55 1.68
C ARG A 46 18.62 5.33 2.61
N ILE A 47 17.90 4.30 2.19
CA ILE A 47 17.75 3.06 2.96
C ILE A 47 19.05 2.27 3.00
N ARG A 48 19.71 2.07 1.85
CA ARG A 48 20.99 1.32 1.79
C ARG A 48 22.04 1.92 2.72
N LYS A 49 22.21 3.24 2.68
CA LYS A 49 23.14 3.96 3.56
C LYS A 49 22.74 3.85 5.05
N ALA A 50 21.44 3.86 5.35
CA ALA A 50 20.99 3.69 6.72
C ALA A 50 21.29 2.27 7.24
N ILE A 51 21.14 1.24 6.41
CA ILE A 51 21.47 -0.15 6.74
C ILE A 51 22.96 -0.29 7.11
N GLU A 52 23.87 0.31 6.33
CA GLU A 52 25.32 0.27 6.60
C GLU A 52 25.69 0.77 8.01
N HIS A 53 24.98 1.79 8.49
CA HIS A 53 25.21 2.42 9.79
C HIS A 53 24.36 1.84 10.93
N ALA A 54 23.41 0.95 10.64
CA ALA A 54 22.58 0.32 11.65
C ALA A 54 23.33 -0.75 12.43
N GLU A 55 22.97 -0.92 13.70
CA GLU A 55 23.41 -2.07 14.49
C GLU A 55 22.56 -3.30 14.17
N ARG A 56 21.23 -3.11 14.19
CA ARG A 56 20.24 -4.11 13.81
C ARG A 56 19.22 -3.50 12.88
N VAL A 57 18.77 -4.30 11.93
CA VAL A 57 17.76 -3.93 10.94
C VAL A 57 16.49 -4.74 11.16
N TYR A 58 15.35 -4.08 11.13
CA TYR A 58 14.03 -4.70 11.09
C TYR A 58 13.36 -4.29 9.80
N ILE A 59 12.77 -5.25 9.09
CA ILE A 59 12.08 -5.02 7.82
C ILE A 59 10.68 -5.57 7.97
N LEU A 60 9.67 -4.74 7.74
CA LEU A 60 8.28 -5.02 8.06
C LEU A 60 7.40 -4.78 6.84
N ASP A 61 6.57 -5.76 6.50
CA ASP A 61 5.52 -5.64 5.46
C ASP A 61 6.05 -5.30 4.05
N LEU A 62 7.28 -5.69 3.74
CA LEU A 62 7.92 -5.35 2.47
C LEU A 62 8.32 -6.62 1.74
N ASN A 63 7.54 -7.05 0.74
CA ASN A 63 7.84 -8.20 -0.11
C ASN A 63 9.05 -7.93 -1.04
N LEU A 64 10.24 -7.81 -0.44
CA LEU A 64 11.51 -7.47 -1.08
C LEU A 64 12.59 -8.53 -0.79
N PRO A 65 12.30 -9.84 -0.92
CA PRO A 65 13.22 -10.89 -0.49
C PRO A 65 14.60 -10.77 -1.16
N TYR A 66 14.65 -10.31 -2.41
CA TYR A 66 15.90 -10.13 -3.15
C TYR A 66 16.75 -8.94 -2.67
N ASP A 67 16.14 -7.80 -2.31
CA ASP A 67 16.88 -6.70 -1.70
C ASP A 67 17.38 -7.09 -0.30
N VAL A 68 16.58 -7.86 0.46
CA VAL A 68 16.92 -8.32 1.81
C VAL A 68 18.05 -9.36 1.80
N GLU A 69 18.09 -10.24 0.79
CA GLU A 69 19.14 -11.27 0.61
C GLU A 69 20.55 -10.68 0.65
N GLY A 70 20.73 -9.45 0.15
CA GLY A 70 22.02 -8.76 0.08
C GLY A 70 22.45 -8.02 1.35
N ILE A 71 21.67 -8.04 2.43
CA ILE A 71 21.99 -7.26 3.64
C ILE A 71 23.09 -7.94 4.46
N GLU A 72 24.16 -7.20 4.77
CA GLU A 72 25.30 -7.69 5.55
C GLU A 72 25.14 -7.54 7.08
N LYS A 73 24.02 -6.97 7.53
CA LYS A 73 23.68 -6.75 8.95
C LYS A 73 22.73 -7.81 9.48
N GLU A 74 22.78 -8.02 10.81
CA GLU A 74 21.76 -8.81 11.51
C GLU A 74 20.38 -8.19 11.28
N THR A 75 19.51 -8.96 10.63
CA THR A 75 18.22 -8.48 10.13
C THR A 75 17.10 -9.40 10.56
N VAL A 76 16.02 -8.82 11.07
CA VAL A 76 14.75 -9.51 11.29
C VAL A 76 13.77 -9.02 10.23
N PHE A 77 13.31 -9.93 9.38
CA PHE A 77 12.38 -9.61 8.30
C PHE A 77 11.04 -10.28 8.56
N ILE A 78 10.02 -9.48 8.85
CA ILE A 78 8.66 -9.93 9.20
C ILE A 78 7.71 -9.50 8.08
N ASP A 79 7.04 -10.46 7.47
CA ASP A 79 6.15 -10.24 6.34
C ASP A 79 5.08 -11.34 6.28
N HIS A 80 4.04 -11.17 5.47
CA HIS A 80 2.96 -12.13 5.25
C HIS A 80 2.73 -12.48 3.77
N HIS A 81 3.37 -11.77 2.84
CA HIS A 81 3.27 -12.02 1.41
C HIS A 81 3.90 -13.37 1.00
N ILE A 82 3.44 -13.96 -0.11
CA ILE A 82 4.08 -15.12 -0.73
C ILE A 82 5.44 -14.68 -1.27
N GLN A 83 6.51 -15.31 -0.76
CA GLN A 83 7.89 -15.02 -1.15
C GLN A 83 8.81 -16.23 -1.00
N PRO A 84 9.93 -16.29 -1.74
CA PRO A 84 10.95 -17.31 -1.54
C PRO A 84 11.60 -17.22 -0.15
N LYS A 85 12.15 -18.36 0.28
CA LYS A 85 13.02 -18.41 1.45
C LYS A 85 14.34 -17.69 1.18
N ILE A 86 14.72 -16.78 2.07
CA ILE A 86 16.02 -16.09 2.04
C ILE A 86 17.12 -17.05 2.48
N LYS A 87 18.26 -17.06 1.77
CA LYS A 87 19.39 -17.96 2.06
C LYS A 87 20.44 -17.30 2.95
N ASN A 88 20.48 -15.98 3.01
CA ASN A 88 21.40 -15.21 3.83
C ASN A 88 21.24 -15.57 5.32
N PRO A 89 22.28 -16.11 5.98
CA PRO A 89 22.19 -16.58 7.37
C PRO A 89 22.05 -15.45 8.39
N ARG A 90 22.32 -14.18 8.02
CA ARG A 90 22.12 -13.00 8.89
C ARG A 90 20.68 -12.50 8.90
N VAL A 91 19.84 -13.07 8.05
CA VAL A 91 18.44 -12.67 7.92
C VAL A 91 17.56 -13.72 8.58
N ARG A 92 16.94 -13.34 9.70
CA ARG A 92 15.84 -14.10 10.29
C ARG A 92 14.53 -13.70 9.61
N GLN A 93 14.11 -14.51 8.64
CA GLN A 93 12.83 -14.35 7.95
C GLN A 93 11.70 -15.03 8.73
N ILE A 94 10.72 -14.23 9.18
CA ILE A 94 9.50 -14.63 9.87
C ILE A 94 8.35 -14.35 8.90
N ASN A 95 7.83 -15.38 8.25
CA ASN A 95 6.71 -15.24 7.34
C ASN A 95 5.90 -16.55 7.28
N PRO A 96 4.59 -16.54 7.61
CA PRO A 96 3.75 -17.73 7.64
C PRO A 96 3.59 -18.41 6.27
N SER A 97 3.70 -17.68 5.16
CA SER A 97 3.57 -18.24 3.81
C SER A 97 4.66 -19.26 3.48
N LEU A 98 5.83 -19.20 4.15
CA LEU A 98 6.89 -20.20 4.00
C LEU A 98 6.46 -21.60 4.48
N GLU A 99 5.43 -21.66 5.33
CA GLU A 99 4.81 -22.89 5.82
C GLU A 99 3.46 -23.17 5.14
N GLY A 100 3.11 -22.43 4.08
CA GLY A 100 1.81 -22.52 3.42
C GLY A 100 0.65 -21.97 4.25
N LYS A 101 0.91 -21.14 5.25
CA LYS A 101 -0.10 -20.47 6.07
C LYS A 101 -0.35 -19.05 5.56
N GLU A 102 -1.58 -18.58 5.73
CA GLU A 102 -1.97 -17.20 5.44
C GLU A 102 -2.08 -16.41 6.74
N SER A 103 -1.75 -15.11 6.68
CA SER A 103 -2.01 -14.13 7.74
C SER A 103 -2.71 -12.92 7.13
N PRO A 104 -3.70 -12.33 7.82
CA PRO A 104 -4.45 -11.19 7.28
C PRO A 104 -3.61 -9.92 7.11
N SER A 105 -2.44 -9.85 7.74
CA SER A 105 -1.53 -8.71 7.66
C SER A 105 -0.16 -9.04 8.26
N ALA A 106 0.85 -8.22 8.00
CA ALA A 106 2.15 -8.25 8.68
C ALA A 106 2.03 -7.86 10.16
N SER A 107 1.17 -6.92 10.51
CA SER A 107 0.92 -6.52 11.91
C SER A 107 0.38 -7.70 12.74
N PHE A 108 -0.41 -8.60 12.14
CA PHE A 108 -0.80 -9.86 12.78
C PHE A 108 0.40 -10.76 13.04
N VAL A 109 1.31 -10.89 12.07
CA VAL A 109 2.53 -11.70 12.23
C VAL A 109 3.44 -11.14 13.32
N VAL A 110 3.63 -9.81 13.37
CA VAL A 110 4.38 -9.15 14.46
C VAL A 110 3.74 -9.43 15.81
N SER A 111 2.41 -9.30 15.90
CA SER A 111 1.66 -9.52 17.14
C SER A 111 1.76 -10.96 17.63
N GLU A 112 1.62 -11.94 16.73
CA GLU A 112 1.74 -13.35 17.06
C GLU A 112 3.18 -13.71 17.47
N TYR A 113 4.17 -13.21 16.75
CA TYR A 113 5.56 -13.53 17.00
C TYR A 113 6.09 -12.97 18.33
N PHE A 114 5.64 -11.78 18.74
CA PHE A 114 6.05 -11.14 20.00
C PHE A 114 5.01 -11.27 21.13
N ASP A 115 3.87 -11.92 20.88
CA ASP A 115 2.72 -11.98 21.79
C ASP A 115 2.23 -10.60 22.29
N VAL A 116 2.17 -9.63 21.37
CA VAL A 116 1.69 -8.26 21.64
C VAL A 116 0.46 -7.98 20.81
N TRP A 117 -0.71 -8.00 21.45
CA TRP A 117 -1.99 -7.81 20.79
C TRP A 117 -2.66 -6.52 21.26
N ASN A 118 -2.90 -5.59 20.33
CA ASN A 118 -3.65 -4.37 20.59
C ASN A 118 -4.36 -3.89 19.32
N THR A 119 -4.99 -2.73 19.38
CA THR A 119 -5.77 -2.16 18.28
C THR A 119 -4.96 -1.96 17.00
N TRP A 120 -3.65 -1.72 17.09
CA TRP A 120 -2.78 -1.60 15.91
C TRP A 120 -2.73 -2.88 15.08
N THR A 121 -2.79 -4.04 15.73
CA THR A 121 -2.94 -5.35 15.06
C THR A 121 -4.22 -5.40 14.23
N ALA A 122 -5.31 -4.88 14.77
CA ALA A 122 -6.60 -4.85 14.10
C ALA A 122 -6.63 -3.83 12.96
N LEU A 123 -6.06 -2.64 13.18
CA LEU A 123 -5.95 -1.59 12.16
C LEU A 123 -5.13 -2.04 10.95
N GLY A 124 -4.01 -2.73 11.15
CA GLY A 124 -3.22 -3.25 10.04
C GLY A 124 -3.96 -4.32 9.24
N ALA A 125 -4.64 -5.26 9.90
CA ALA A 125 -5.50 -6.24 9.22
C ALA A 125 -6.63 -5.59 8.39
N VAL A 126 -7.32 -4.59 8.95
CA VAL A 126 -8.37 -3.88 8.21
C VAL A 126 -7.76 -3.02 7.09
N GLY A 127 -6.56 -2.48 7.29
CA GLY A 127 -5.82 -1.74 6.26
C GLY A 127 -5.51 -2.59 5.04
N ASP A 128 -5.06 -3.83 5.24
CA ASP A 128 -4.64 -4.71 4.16
C ASP A 128 -5.80 -5.46 3.47
N VAL A 129 -6.62 -6.19 4.24
CA VAL A 129 -7.73 -7.00 3.67
C VAL A 129 -9.08 -6.28 3.66
N GLY A 130 -9.12 -5.01 4.08
CA GLY A 130 -10.33 -4.19 4.08
C GLY A 130 -11.40 -4.70 5.02
N GLU A 131 -12.67 -4.52 4.62
CA GLU A 131 -13.82 -4.92 5.44
C GLU A 131 -13.90 -6.42 5.76
N LYS A 132 -13.19 -7.27 5.00
CA LYS A 132 -13.12 -8.70 5.29
C LYS A 132 -12.47 -8.97 6.66
N ALA A 133 -11.61 -8.08 7.15
CA ALA A 133 -11.00 -8.19 8.46
C ALA A 133 -12.01 -8.20 9.61
N PHE A 134 -13.17 -7.54 9.46
CA PHE A 134 -14.23 -7.56 10.49
C PHE A 134 -14.88 -8.95 10.67
N LYS A 135 -14.57 -9.93 9.82
CA LYS A 135 -14.97 -11.34 10.00
C LYS A 135 -13.97 -12.14 10.84
N ILE A 136 -12.81 -11.58 11.15
CA ILE A 136 -11.76 -12.23 11.95
C ILE A 136 -12.07 -12.00 13.43
N PRO A 137 -12.32 -13.04 14.25
CA PRO A 137 -12.73 -12.86 15.65
C PRO A 137 -11.76 -12.01 16.48
N LYS A 138 -10.45 -12.20 16.24
CA LYS A 138 -9.41 -11.45 16.95
C LYS A 138 -9.41 -9.96 16.62
N VAL A 139 -9.68 -9.59 15.37
CA VAL A 139 -9.84 -8.17 14.97
C VAL A 139 -11.00 -7.55 15.73
N VAL A 140 -12.17 -8.20 15.71
CA VAL A 140 -13.37 -7.68 16.41
C VAL A 140 -13.14 -7.58 17.92
N GLU A 141 -12.49 -8.57 18.53
CA GLU A 141 -12.12 -8.55 19.94
C GLU A 141 -11.29 -7.31 20.30
N LEU A 142 -10.25 -7.01 19.52
CA LEU A 142 -9.33 -5.91 19.78
C LEU A 142 -9.99 -4.54 19.59
N LEU A 143 -10.81 -4.39 18.54
CA LEU A 143 -11.54 -3.14 18.28
C LEU A 143 -12.60 -2.85 19.36
N ASN A 144 -13.31 -3.90 19.82
CA ASN A 144 -14.33 -3.76 20.86
C ASN A 144 -13.74 -3.34 22.21
N LYS A 145 -12.51 -3.78 22.52
CA LYS A 145 -11.82 -3.39 23.77
C LYS A 145 -11.62 -1.88 23.88
N GLU A 146 -11.36 -1.21 22.76
CA GLU A 146 -11.20 0.26 22.72
C GLU A 146 -12.50 1.01 22.40
N GLY A 147 -13.60 0.27 22.19
CA GLY A 147 -14.91 0.83 21.87
C GLY A 147 -14.91 1.63 20.56
N LEU A 148 -14.20 1.14 19.53
CA LEU A 148 -14.17 1.75 18.20
C LEU A 148 -15.27 1.16 17.31
N ALA A 149 -16.08 2.03 16.71
CA ALA A 149 -17.04 1.64 15.69
C ALA A 149 -16.34 1.32 14.37
N ARG A 150 -16.99 0.53 13.51
CA ARG A 150 -16.47 0.14 12.20
C ARG A 150 -16.11 1.34 11.32
N GLU A 151 -16.98 2.34 11.33
CA GLU A 151 -16.83 3.58 10.55
C GLU A 151 -15.64 4.40 11.04
N GLU A 152 -15.42 4.42 12.36
CA GLU A 152 -14.25 5.08 12.97
C GLU A 152 -12.96 4.37 12.58
N VAL A 153 -12.94 3.04 12.59
CA VAL A 153 -11.78 2.23 12.16
C VAL A 153 -11.42 2.52 10.71
N LEU A 154 -12.41 2.47 9.80
CA LEU A 154 -12.20 2.80 8.39
C LEU A 154 -11.71 4.24 8.23
N LYS A 155 -12.18 5.16 9.08
CA LYS A 155 -11.72 6.56 9.07
C LYS A 155 -10.27 6.69 9.54
N VAL A 156 -9.87 6.01 10.61
CA VAL A 156 -8.48 6.01 11.08
C VAL A 156 -7.54 5.51 9.99
N ILE A 157 -7.90 4.42 9.31
CA ILE A 157 -7.13 3.86 8.20
C ILE A 157 -7.02 4.86 7.05
N GLU A 158 -8.12 5.49 6.64
CA GLU A 158 -8.11 6.55 5.62
C GLU A 158 -7.15 7.69 5.99
N LEU A 159 -7.13 8.09 7.26
CA LEU A 159 -6.27 9.15 7.76
C LEU A 159 -4.79 8.77 7.75
N ILE A 160 -4.45 7.54 8.18
CA ILE A 160 -3.08 7.02 8.14
C ILE A 160 -2.60 6.90 6.68
N ASP A 161 -3.39 6.22 5.84
CA ASP A 161 -3.08 5.99 4.43
C ASP A 161 -2.98 7.30 3.61
N SER A 162 -3.64 8.37 4.05
CA SER A 162 -3.57 9.67 3.39
C SER A 162 -2.13 10.15 3.18
N ASN A 163 -1.21 9.76 4.07
CA ASN A 163 0.22 10.11 3.96
C ASN A 163 0.83 9.56 2.66
N TYR A 164 0.72 8.25 2.39
CA TYR A 164 1.30 7.69 1.17
C TYR A 164 0.48 8.06 -0.06
N ILE A 165 -0.84 8.20 0.06
CA ILE A 165 -1.68 8.59 -1.08
C ILE A 165 -1.31 10.00 -1.55
N ALA A 166 -0.99 10.91 -0.63
CA ALA A 166 -0.49 12.24 -0.96
C ALA A 166 0.99 12.26 -1.39
N MET A 167 1.62 11.08 -1.54
CA MET A 167 3.02 10.92 -1.91
C MET A 167 3.99 11.57 -0.91
N ASP A 168 3.56 11.69 0.35
CA ASP A 168 4.32 12.27 1.46
C ASP A 168 5.09 11.19 2.22
N ARG A 169 6.21 10.76 1.65
CA ARG A 169 7.10 9.73 2.25
C ARG A 169 7.61 10.14 3.63
N LYS A 170 7.86 11.42 3.88
CA LYS A 170 8.25 11.90 5.22
C LYS A 170 7.08 11.81 6.20
N GLY A 171 5.87 12.12 5.75
CA GLY A 171 4.63 11.92 6.51
C GLY A 171 4.42 10.47 6.91
N VAL A 172 4.70 9.53 6.00
CA VAL A 172 4.69 8.08 6.29
C VAL A 172 5.70 7.72 7.39
N GLU A 173 6.94 8.19 7.26
CA GLU A 173 7.99 7.96 8.27
C GLU A 173 7.57 8.57 9.64
N GLN A 174 6.97 9.76 9.65
CA GLN A 174 6.48 10.41 10.87
C GLN A 174 5.24 9.74 11.47
N ALA A 175 4.43 9.06 10.66
CA ALA A 175 3.18 8.46 11.09
C ALA A 175 3.38 7.39 12.16
N VAL A 176 4.50 6.66 12.15
CA VAL A 176 4.85 5.69 13.21
C VAL A 176 4.86 6.37 14.57
N LYS A 177 5.52 7.53 14.69
CA LYS A 177 5.55 8.30 15.94
C LYS A 177 4.16 8.82 16.32
N VAL A 178 3.38 9.30 15.35
CA VAL A 178 2.01 9.77 15.60
C VAL A 178 1.14 8.64 16.16
N VAL A 179 1.23 7.42 15.60
CA VAL A 179 0.49 6.25 16.11
C VAL A 179 0.96 5.85 17.51
N LEU A 180 2.26 5.93 17.80
CA LEU A 180 2.79 5.61 19.13
C LEU A 180 2.33 6.60 20.22
N GLU A 181 2.18 7.88 19.88
CA GLU A 181 1.93 8.96 20.83
C GLU A 181 0.44 9.31 21.02
N ASN A 182 -0.46 8.70 20.26
CA ASN A 182 -1.88 9.07 20.24
C ASN A 182 -2.76 7.83 20.37
N SER A 183 -3.89 7.95 21.06
CA SER A 183 -4.93 6.92 21.00
C SER A 183 -5.61 6.92 19.64
N GLU A 184 -6.28 5.82 19.27
CA GLU A 184 -7.00 5.73 18.00
C GLU A 184 -8.11 6.79 17.89
N LYS A 185 -8.69 7.20 19.02
CA LYS A 185 -9.67 8.29 19.08
C LYS A 185 -9.03 9.65 18.83
N ASP A 186 -7.81 9.87 19.32
CA ASP A 186 -7.07 11.10 19.02
C ASP A 186 -6.71 11.17 17.53
N LEU A 187 -6.36 10.03 16.90
CA LEU A 187 -6.07 9.95 15.46
C LEU A 187 -7.25 10.44 14.61
N LEU A 188 -8.50 10.15 14.99
CA LEU A 188 -9.71 10.65 14.32
C LEU A 188 -9.78 12.18 14.25
N THR A 189 -9.12 12.87 15.18
CA THR A 189 -9.09 14.33 15.27
C THR A 189 -7.75 14.94 14.84
N HIS A 190 -6.83 14.14 14.32
CA HIS A 190 -5.49 14.57 13.92
C HIS A 190 -5.53 15.49 12.69
N LYS A 191 -5.56 16.81 12.94
CA LYS A 191 -5.78 17.87 11.94
C LYS A 191 -4.92 17.75 10.67
N PRO A 192 -3.60 17.46 10.75
CA PRO A 192 -2.78 17.29 9.55
C PRO A 192 -3.31 16.18 8.62
N TRP A 193 -3.68 15.03 9.18
CA TRP A 193 -4.20 13.90 8.40
C TRP A 193 -5.61 14.19 7.88
N ILE A 194 -6.47 14.84 8.67
CA ILE A 194 -7.81 15.25 8.21
C ILE A 194 -7.70 16.17 6.98
N LYS A 195 -6.83 17.18 7.05
CA LYS A 195 -6.61 18.10 5.92
C LYS A 195 -6.10 17.36 4.69
N ARG A 196 -5.18 16.41 4.87
CA ARG A 196 -4.61 15.61 3.78
C ARG A 196 -5.65 14.67 3.16
N ALA A 197 -6.38 13.92 3.98
CA ALA A 197 -7.45 13.04 3.56
C ALA A 197 -8.55 13.81 2.81
N LYS A 198 -8.91 15.02 3.29
CA LYS A 198 -9.84 15.90 2.57
C LYS A 198 -9.30 16.26 1.17
N ALA A 199 -8.05 16.71 1.06
CA ALA A 199 -7.46 17.06 -0.24
C ALA A 199 -7.43 15.86 -1.20
N VAL A 200 -7.11 14.67 -0.69
CA VAL A 200 -7.17 13.42 -1.46
C VAL A 200 -8.60 13.11 -1.91
N GLY A 201 -9.57 13.25 -1.02
CA GLY A 201 -10.99 13.04 -1.31
C GLY A 201 -11.52 14.00 -2.37
N ASP A 202 -11.21 15.29 -2.23
CA ASP A 202 -11.56 16.35 -3.20
C ASP A 202 -10.98 15.99 -4.59
N ALA A 203 -9.70 15.60 -4.67
CA ALA A 203 -9.07 15.21 -5.94
C ALA A 203 -9.69 13.96 -6.58
N ILE A 204 -10.18 13.00 -5.78
CA ILE A 204 -10.93 11.84 -6.30
C ILE A 204 -12.28 12.28 -6.85
N GLN A 205 -12.98 13.20 -6.18
CA GLN A 205 -14.25 13.73 -6.67
C GLN A 205 -14.06 14.55 -7.96
N ASP A 206 -13.04 15.40 -8.01
CA ASP A 206 -12.69 16.18 -9.20
C ASP A 206 -12.35 15.27 -10.38
N ALA A 207 -11.60 14.18 -10.15
CA ALA A 207 -11.33 13.20 -11.20
C ALA A 207 -12.62 12.57 -11.75
N LEU A 208 -13.61 12.33 -10.90
CA LEU A 208 -14.89 11.73 -11.26
C LEU A 208 -15.93 12.74 -11.79
N SER A 209 -15.62 14.03 -11.89
CA SER A 209 -16.59 15.02 -12.39
C SER A 209 -16.67 15.02 -13.92
N ASN A 210 -15.63 14.54 -14.61
CA ASN A 210 -15.50 14.56 -16.07
C ASN A 210 -15.41 13.14 -16.64
N VAL A 211 -16.45 12.34 -16.44
CA VAL A 211 -16.52 10.97 -16.95
C VAL A 211 -17.17 10.95 -18.33
N GLU A 212 -16.46 10.43 -19.32
CA GLU A 212 -17.05 10.03 -20.60
C GLU A 212 -17.39 8.55 -20.55
N VAL A 213 -18.56 8.14 -21.07
CA VAL A 213 -18.97 6.73 -21.06
C VAL A 213 -19.08 6.21 -22.48
N ARG A 214 -18.42 5.09 -22.78
CA ARG A 214 -18.49 4.39 -24.08
C ARG A 214 -18.63 2.89 -23.82
N ASP A 215 -19.69 2.28 -24.35
CA ASP A 215 -19.97 0.84 -24.22
C ASP A 215 -19.90 0.33 -22.77
N GLY A 216 -20.45 1.10 -21.82
CA GLY A 216 -20.44 0.77 -20.39
C GLY A 216 -19.12 1.05 -19.66
N ILE A 217 -18.07 1.45 -20.38
CA ILE A 217 -16.75 1.79 -19.82
C ILE A 217 -16.66 3.30 -19.57
N ALA A 218 -16.27 3.68 -18.36
CA ALA A 218 -15.95 5.04 -17.96
C ALA A 218 -14.52 5.43 -18.36
N TYR A 219 -14.37 6.44 -19.20
CA TYR A 219 -13.11 7.07 -19.58
C TYR A 219 -12.93 8.32 -18.71
N ILE A 220 -11.87 8.33 -17.92
CA ILE A 220 -11.66 9.32 -16.86
C ILE A 220 -10.27 9.91 -17.03
N THR A 221 -10.18 11.20 -17.40
CA THR A 221 -8.90 11.89 -17.55
C THR A 221 -8.79 13.01 -16.53
N PHE A 222 -7.69 13.03 -15.78
CA PHE A 222 -7.44 14.05 -14.75
C PHE A 222 -5.94 14.28 -14.56
N GLU A 223 -5.60 15.32 -13.82
CA GLU A 223 -4.23 15.56 -13.35
C GLU A 223 -4.24 15.65 -11.82
N SER A 224 -3.46 14.80 -11.16
CA SER A 224 -3.30 14.86 -9.71
C SER A 224 -1.92 14.37 -9.28
N PRO A 225 -1.24 15.08 -8.38
CA PRO A 225 0.02 14.58 -7.82
C PRO A 225 -0.19 13.39 -6.86
N PHE A 226 -1.44 13.04 -6.53
CA PHE A 226 -1.74 11.97 -5.59
C PHE A 226 -1.80 10.59 -6.26
N ASN A 227 -1.48 9.55 -5.50
CA ASN A 227 -1.59 8.16 -5.92
C ASN A 227 -3.05 7.66 -5.81
N ILE A 228 -3.95 8.26 -6.59
CA ILE A 228 -5.40 8.04 -6.49
C ILE A 228 -6.01 7.27 -7.67
N ILE A 229 -5.25 7.00 -8.74
CA ILE A 229 -5.80 6.45 -9.98
C ILE A 229 -6.57 5.13 -9.80
N SER A 230 -6.06 4.24 -8.93
CA SER A 230 -6.73 2.98 -8.61
C SER A 230 -7.98 3.18 -7.74
N LYS A 231 -8.03 4.24 -6.93
CA LYS A 231 -9.21 4.60 -6.11
C LYS A 231 -10.30 5.20 -7.00
N VAL A 232 -9.93 6.07 -7.95
CA VAL A 232 -10.84 6.63 -8.98
C VAL A 232 -11.48 5.49 -9.78
N ALA A 233 -10.68 4.58 -10.35
CA ALA A 233 -11.19 3.48 -11.15
C ALA A 233 -12.05 2.48 -10.34
N ARG A 234 -11.68 2.19 -9.08
CA ARG A 234 -12.50 1.34 -8.20
C ARG A 234 -13.84 1.99 -7.87
N LYS A 235 -13.85 3.28 -7.53
CA LYS A 235 -15.08 4.01 -7.24
C LYS A 235 -16.00 4.02 -8.46
N ALA A 236 -15.46 4.25 -9.65
CA ALA A 236 -16.22 4.15 -10.89
C ALA A 236 -16.88 2.76 -11.09
N VAL A 237 -16.12 1.67 -10.95
CA VAL A 237 -16.66 0.32 -11.22
C VAL A 237 -17.57 -0.18 -10.08
N TRP A 238 -17.18 0.00 -8.82
CA TRP A 238 -17.85 -0.63 -7.68
C TRP A 238 -18.93 0.23 -7.04
N GLU A 239 -18.79 1.55 -7.03
CA GLU A 239 -19.77 2.45 -6.42
C GLU A 239 -20.72 3.06 -7.47
N LEU A 240 -20.20 3.43 -8.64
CA LEU A 240 -20.99 4.03 -9.72
C LEU A 240 -21.56 3.01 -10.73
N GLY A 241 -21.11 1.75 -10.65
CA GLY A 241 -21.69 0.64 -11.41
C GLY A 241 -21.31 0.58 -12.89
N TYR A 242 -20.21 1.20 -13.30
CA TYR A 242 -19.69 1.04 -14.67
C TYR A 242 -19.11 -0.37 -14.89
N ASP A 243 -19.25 -0.90 -16.11
CA ASP A 243 -18.70 -2.20 -16.49
C ASP A 243 -17.16 -2.19 -16.46
N GLY A 244 -16.56 -1.03 -16.74
CA GLY A 244 -15.13 -0.80 -16.59
C GLY A 244 -14.81 0.67 -16.41
N ALA A 245 -13.57 0.95 -16.02
CA ALA A 245 -13.05 2.29 -15.90
C ALA A 245 -11.61 2.34 -16.44
N LEU A 246 -11.41 3.13 -17.50
CA LEU A 246 -10.11 3.51 -18.03
C LEU A 246 -9.77 4.92 -17.52
N ALA A 247 -8.91 4.99 -16.51
CA ALA A 247 -8.47 6.21 -15.90
C ALA A 247 -7.07 6.61 -16.39
N VAL A 248 -6.86 7.90 -16.64
CA VAL A 248 -5.58 8.50 -16.99
C VAL A 248 -5.29 9.63 -16.01
N ASN A 249 -4.20 9.50 -15.26
CA ASN A 249 -3.62 10.60 -14.49
C ASN A 249 -2.44 11.18 -15.27
N GLY A 250 -2.65 12.35 -15.89
CA GLY A 250 -1.68 13.00 -16.76
C GLY A 250 -0.50 13.66 -16.03
N ASN A 251 -0.51 13.70 -14.69
CA ASN A 251 0.52 14.36 -13.90
C ASN A 251 0.84 13.63 -12.59
N PHE A 252 1.49 12.48 -12.69
CA PHE A 252 2.01 11.72 -11.57
C PHE A 252 3.53 11.85 -11.50
N HIS A 253 4.03 12.86 -10.77
CA HIS A 253 5.46 13.12 -10.58
C HIS A 253 6.26 13.19 -11.90
N LYS A 254 5.80 14.04 -12.84
CA LYS A 254 6.36 14.23 -14.19
C LYS A 254 6.10 13.08 -15.18
N LYS A 255 5.48 11.99 -14.74
CA LYS A 255 5.01 10.89 -15.58
C LYS A 255 3.49 10.92 -15.71
N ALA A 256 2.96 10.01 -16.53
CA ALA A 256 1.55 9.69 -16.58
C ALA A 256 1.28 8.28 -16.05
N GLN A 257 0.10 8.08 -15.49
CA GLN A 257 -0.42 6.75 -15.13
C GLN A 257 -1.65 6.47 -15.97
N VAL A 258 -1.74 5.24 -16.49
CA VAL A 258 -2.95 4.69 -17.10
C VAL A 258 -3.38 3.50 -16.26
N TYR A 259 -4.65 3.43 -15.92
CA TYR A 259 -5.20 2.34 -15.12
C TYR A 259 -6.52 1.89 -15.73
N PHE A 260 -6.62 0.61 -16.01
CA PHE A 260 -7.82 0.01 -16.55
C PHE A 260 -8.34 -1.05 -15.59
N ARG A 261 -9.57 -0.90 -15.13
CA ARG A 261 -10.25 -1.88 -14.28
C ARG A 261 -11.56 -2.27 -14.92
N VAL A 262 -11.89 -3.55 -14.82
CA VAL A 262 -13.18 -4.06 -15.27
C VAL A 262 -13.94 -4.71 -14.13
N SER A 263 -15.26 -4.75 -14.26
CA SER A 263 -16.13 -5.48 -13.34
C SER A 263 -15.87 -6.99 -13.47
N PRO A 264 -16.15 -7.77 -12.41
CA PRO A 264 -16.05 -9.23 -12.48
C PRO A 264 -16.88 -9.83 -13.64
N ASP A 265 -18.01 -9.21 -13.98
CA ASP A 265 -18.95 -9.71 -14.98
C ASP A 265 -18.40 -9.67 -16.41
N ILE A 266 -17.53 -8.70 -16.71
CA ILE A 266 -16.88 -8.59 -18.03
C ILE A 266 -15.41 -9.01 -18.02
N ALA A 267 -14.84 -9.37 -16.86
CA ALA A 267 -13.43 -9.75 -16.73
C ALA A 267 -13.03 -10.96 -17.60
N GLU A 268 -13.97 -11.86 -17.92
CA GLU A 268 -13.73 -12.99 -18.84
C GLU A 268 -13.69 -12.55 -20.31
N LYS A 269 -14.34 -11.43 -20.66
CA LYS A 269 -14.44 -10.92 -22.03
C LYS A 269 -13.21 -10.11 -22.42
N VAL A 270 -12.50 -9.54 -21.44
CA VAL A 270 -11.31 -8.72 -21.65
C VAL A 270 -10.07 -9.53 -21.30
N ASN A 271 -9.23 -9.82 -22.31
CA ASN A 271 -7.96 -10.51 -22.08
C ASN A 271 -6.89 -9.55 -21.56
N MET A 272 -6.95 -9.23 -20.26
CA MET A 272 -6.04 -8.28 -19.61
C MET A 272 -4.56 -8.69 -19.73
N HIS A 273 -4.27 -9.99 -19.63
CA HIS A 273 -2.91 -10.51 -19.79
C HIS A 273 -2.32 -10.19 -21.16
N LYS A 274 -3.11 -10.33 -22.24
CA LYS A 274 -2.68 -10.00 -23.60
C LYS A 274 -2.37 -8.51 -23.75
N ILE A 275 -3.19 -7.64 -23.14
CA ILE A 275 -2.97 -6.19 -23.15
C ILE A 275 -1.66 -5.85 -22.41
N ILE A 276 -1.47 -6.39 -21.19
CA ILE A 276 -0.25 -6.20 -20.40
C ILE A 276 0.99 -6.66 -21.17
N SER A 277 0.96 -7.85 -21.78
CA SER A 277 2.11 -8.37 -22.54
C SER A 277 2.49 -7.46 -23.71
N LYS A 278 1.50 -6.98 -24.48
CA LYS A 278 1.77 -6.04 -25.59
C LYS A 278 2.34 -4.70 -25.12
N LEU A 279 1.89 -4.19 -23.97
CA LEU A 279 2.48 -2.99 -23.39
C LEU A 279 3.94 -3.23 -22.99
N ARG A 280 4.26 -4.37 -22.38
CA ARG A 280 5.64 -4.75 -22.02
C ARG A 280 6.54 -4.93 -23.24
N GLU A 281 6.03 -5.50 -24.33
CA GLU A 281 6.74 -5.60 -25.61
C GLU A 281 7.12 -4.23 -26.19
N LYS A 282 6.37 -3.17 -25.83
CA LYS A 282 6.61 -1.77 -26.19
C LYS A 282 7.42 -0.99 -25.12
N ASP A 283 8.06 -1.71 -24.20
CA ASP A 283 8.88 -1.15 -23.12
C ASP A 283 8.10 -0.24 -22.16
N PHE A 284 6.82 -0.53 -21.94
CA PHE A 284 6.03 0.12 -20.89
C PHE A 284 6.15 -0.62 -19.55
N ASN A 285 6.21 0.15 -18.46
CA ASN A 285 6.06 -0.39 -17.11
C ASN A 285 4.60 -0.70 -16.83
N ALA A 286 4.14 -1.88 -17.26
CA ALA A 286 2.78 -2.36 -17.12
C ALA A 286 2.68 -3.65 -16.29
N GLY A 287 1.63 -3.74 -15.47
CA GLY A 287 1.33 -4.91 -14.64
C GLY A 287 -0.15 -4.94 -14.25
N GLY A 288 -0.58 -6.02 -13.60
CA GLY A 288 -1.98 -6.19 -13.26
C GLY A 288 -2.36 -7.62 -12.92
N LYS A 289 -3.67 -7.84 -12.82
CA LYS A 289 -4.31 -9.15 -12.62
C LYS A 289 -5.35 -9.36 -13.72
N LYS A 290 -6.24 -10.33 -13.54
CA LYS A 290 -7.29 -10.67 -14.51
C LYS A 290 -8.23 -9.49 -14.79
N GLU A 291 -8.57 -8.75 -13.76
CA GLU A 291 -9.59 -7.69 -13.78
C GLU A 291 -9.01 -6.26 -13.84
N VAL A 292 -7.69 -6.14 -13.93
CA VAL A 292 -7.02 -4.85 -13.77
C VAL A 292 -5.67 -4.78 -14.44
N LEU A 293 -5.36 -3.62 -15.01
CA LEU A 293 -4.06 -3.22 -15.54
C LEU A 293 -3.70 -1.84 -15.02
N GLY A 294 -2.43 -1.65 -14.68
CA GLY A 294 -1.82 -0.36 -14.40
C GLY A 294 -0.55 -0.20 -15.24
N CYS A 295 -0.32 1.00 -15.74
CA CYS A 295 0.83 1.36 -16.55
C CYS A 295 1.36 2.73 -16.14
N VAL A 296 2.68 2.85 -15.95
CA VAL A 296 3.36 4.14 -15.76
C VAL A 296 4.20 4.42 -17.00
N CYS A 297 4.06 5.61 -17.58
CA CYS A 297 4.72 5.98 -18.84
C CYS A 297 5.10 7.46 -18.87
N GLU A 298 5.92 7.84 -19.85
CA GLU A 298 6.17 9.26 -20.16
C GLU A 298 4.90 9.91 -20.70
N ARG A 299 4.70 11.22 -20.43
CA ARG A 299 3.44 11.92 -20.69
C ARG A 299 3.06 11.95 -22.17
N ASP A 300 4.05 11.98 -23.06
CA ASP A 300 3.88 11.97 -24.50
C ASP A 300 3.55 10.58 -25.09
N ARG A 301 3.63 9.52 -24.27
CA ARG A 301 3.34 8.14 -24.68
C ARG A 301 1.97 7.63 -24.24
N VAL A 302 1.14 8.46 -23.58
CA VAL A 302 -0.19 8.08 -23.09
C VAL A 302 -1.09 7.54 -24.21
N GLU A 303 -1.15 8.23 -25.35
CA GLU A 303 -1.96 7.81 -26.50
C GLU A 303 -1.55 6.45 -27.06
N GLU A 304 -0.26 6.11 -26.96
CA GLU A 304 0.24 4.80 -27.41
C GLU A 304 -0.27 3.68 -26.48
N VAL A 305 -0.39 3.95 -25.17
CA VAL A 305 -0.98 3.02 -24.20
C VAL A 305 -2.48 2.87 -24.43
N LEU A 306 -3.20 3.98 -24.62
CA LEU A 306 -4.64 3.99 -24.89
C LEU A 306 -4.97 3.22 -26.18
N GLY A 307 -4.22 3.44 -27.25
CA GLY A 307 -4.41 2.72 -28.51
C GLY A 307 -4.21 1.20 -28.40
N VAL A 308 -3.32 0.73 -27.51
CA VAL A 308 -3.19 -0.70 -27.22
C VAL A 308 -4.42 -1.21 -26.46
N ILE A 309 -4.94 -0.48 -25.49
CA ILE A 309 -6.12 -0.87 -24.71
C ILE A 309 -7.36 -0.92 -25.60
N ASP A 310 -7.66 0.18 -26.31
CA ASP A 310 -8.84 0.32 -27.17
C ASP A 310 -8.85 -0.72 -28.29
N GLY A 311 -7.68 -1.04 -28.85
CA GLY A 311 -7.55 -2.10 -29.87
C GLY A 311 -7.85 -3.53 -29.38
N HIS A 312 -8.11 -3.73 -28.09
CA HIS A 312 -8.56 -5.00 -27.50
C HIS A 312 -9.96 -4.91 -26.87
N LEU A 313 -10.58 -3.73 -26.89
CA LEU A 313 -11.96 -3.51 -26.46
C LEU A 313 -12.95 -3.54 -27.63
N GLY A 314 -12.46 -3.46 -28.87
CA GLY A 314 -13.22 -3.64 -30.12
C GLY A 314 -13.37 -5.09 -30.57
#